data_AF-F2I0A9-F1
#
_entry.id   AF-F2I0A9-F1
#
_cell.length_a   1.000
_cell.length_b   1.000
_cell.length_c   1.000
_cell.angle_alpha   90.00
_cell.angle_beta   90.00
_cell.angle_gamma   90.00
#
_symmetry.space_group_name_H-M   'P 1'
#
loop_
_entity.id
_entity.type
_entity.pdbx_description
1 polymer ?
#
loop_
_entity_poly.entity_id
_entity_poly.type
_entity_poly.pdbx_seq_one_letter_code
_entity_poly.pdbx_strand_id
1 'polypeptide(L)'
;MNVKIIKNYLKINLPLQKAEKTIIAFFNKNKLPTKNIKNYFKKIILIDKKIGKKYSISFKTDFGRNAEYYTGIVFLAYTKKKGQVVELARGGEYSNLLKTLGYKKDIPALGGAINLNQLINL
;
A
#
# COMPACT_ATOMS: atom_id res chain seq x y z
N MET A 1 -11.44 -4.81 24.03
CA MET A 1 -10.24 -5.56 23.55
C MET A 1 -9.82 -5.22 22.10
N ASN A 2 -10.72 -4.78 21.19
CA ASN A 2 -10.40 -4.60 19.76
C ASN A 2 -9.75 -3.27 19.34
N VAL A 3 -10.07 -2.13 19.98
CA VAL A 3 -9.61 -0.80 19.51
C VAL A 3 -8.08 -0.64 19.60
N LYS A 4 -7.46 -1.21 20.64
CA LYS A 4 -5.99 -1.13 20.84
C LYS A 4 -5.23 -1.88 19.74
N ILE A 5 -5.74 -3.03 19.30
CA ILE A 5 -5.12 -3.83 18.23
C ILE A 5 -5.20 -3.06 16.91
N ILE A 6 -6.36 -2.51 16.55
CA ILE A 6 -6.54 -1.71 15.33
C ILE A 6 -5.62 -0.47 15.35
N LYS A 7 -5.62 0.28 16.46
CA LYS A 7 -4.74 1.46 16.61
C LYS A 7 -3.25 1.10 16.47
N ASN A 8 -2.83 -0.04 17.03
CA ASN A 8 -1.45 -0.49 16.91
C ASN A 8 -1.13 -0.97 15.50
N TYR A 9 -2.05 -1.68 14.84
CA TYR A 9 -1.89 -2.11 13.46
C TYR A 9 -1.69 -0.91 12.56
N LEU A 10 -2.49 0.15 12.73
CA LEU A 10 -2.43 1.37 11.93
C LEU A 10 -1.15 2.19 12.10
N LYS A 11 -0.42 2.00 13.20
CA LYS A 11 0.85 2.69 13.44
C LYS A 11 2.05 2.05 12.74
N ILE A 12 1.85 0.91 12.05
CA ILE A 12 2.94 0.19 11.40
C ILE A 12 3.40 0.99 10.18
N ASN A 13 4.62 1.52 10.27
CA ASN A 13 5.34 2.22 9.21
C ASN A 13 6.82 1.83 9.28
N LEU A 14 7.30 1.09 8.28
CA LEU A 14 8.64 0.48 8.31
C LEU A 14 9.16 0.16 6.89
N PRO A 15 10.48 -0.09 6.72
CA PRO A 15 11.04 -0.46 5.41
C PRO A 15 10.43 -1.73 4.84
N LEU A 16 10.17 -1.77 3.53
CA LEU A 16 9.46 -2.87 2.87
C LEU A 16 10.03 -4.26 3.19
N GLN A 17 11.35 -4.36 3.34
CA GLN A 17 12.08 -5.61 3.61
C GLN A 17 11.74 -6.22 4.97
N LYS A 18 11.31 -5.41 5.94
CA LYS A 18 10.91 -5.88 7.28
C LYS A 18 9.41 -6.17 7.38
N ALA A 19 8.62 -5.80 6.37
CA ALA A 19 7.16 -5.76 6.45
C ALA A 19 6.54 -7.14 6.69
N GLU A 20 6.91 -8.15 5.91
CA GLU A 20 6.33 -9.49 6.04
C GLU A 20 6.56 -10.07 7.45
N LYS A 21 7.80 -10.02 7.94
CA LYS A 21 8.15 -10.51 9.28
C LYS A 21 7.37 -9.78 10.37
N THR A 22 7.29 -8.44 10.30
CA THR A 22 6.57 -7.64 11.29
C THR A 22 5.07 -7.91 11.27
N ILE A 23 4.45 -8.04 10.10
CA ILE A 23 3.01 -8.33 9.98
C ILE A 23 2.68 -9.73 10.48
N ILE A 24 3.46 -10.75 10.13
CA ILE A 24 3.26 -12.11 10.65
C ILE A 24 3.40 -12.13 12.18
N ALA A 25 4.44 -11.48 12.73
CA ALA A 25 4.63 -11.39 14.17
C ALA A 25 3.49 -10.65 14.87
N PHE A 26 3.00 -9.56 14.28
CA PHE A 26 1.85 -8.81 14.80
C PHE A 26 0.59 -9.68 14.84
N PHE A 27 0.29 -10.42 13.77
CA PHE A 27 -0.89 -11.27 13.70
C PHE A 27 -0.81 -12.41 14.71
N ASN A 28 0.33 -13.10 14.79
CA ASN A 28 0.56 -14.18 15.76
C ASN A 28 0.39 -13.68 17.21
N LYS A 29 1.02 -12.55 17.56
CA LYS A 29 0.93 -11.94 18.90
C LYS A 29 -0.52 -11.64 19.31
N ASN A 30 -1.36 -11.27 18.36
CA ASN A 30 -2.75 -10.92 18.58
C ASN A 30 -3.73 -12.06 18.26
N LYS A 31 -3.24 -13.29 18.02
CA LYS A 31 -4.05 -14.48 17.67
C LYS A 31 -4.94 -14.26 16.44
N LEU A 32 -4.45 -13.54 15.44
CA LEU A 32 -5.14 -13.26 14.18
C LEU A 32 -4.77 -14.28 13.08
N PRO A 33 -5.67 -14.59 12.13
CA PRO A 33 -5.40 -15.54 11.04
C PRO A 33 -4.31 -15.07 10.08
N THR A 34 -3.35 -15.95 9.75
CA THR A 34 -2.19 -15.62 8.89
C THR A 34 -2.21 -16.26 7.51
N LYS A 35 -3.23 -17.07 7.19
CA LYS A 35 -3.30 -17.96 6.01
C LYS A 35 -2.97 -17.27 4.68
N ASN A 36 -3.36 -16.01 4.51
CA ASN A 36 -3.24 -15.29 3.24
C ASN A 36 -2.12 -14.23 3.20
N ILE A 37 -1.41 -14.01 4.32
CA ILE A 37 -0.42 -12.93 4.44
C ILE A 37 0.74 -13.13 3.46
N LYS A 38 1.25 -14.37 3.37
CA LYS A 38 2.37 -14.70 2.45
C LYS A 38 2.03 -14.39 0.99
N ASN A 39 0.81 -14.66 0.55
CA ASN A 39 0.40 -14.39 -0.83
C ASN A 39 0.33 -12.88 -1.13
N TYR A 40 -0.11 -12.06 -0.17
CA TYR A 40 -0.05 -10.60 -0.31
C TYR A 40 1.39 -10.10 -0.43
N PHE A 41 2.30 -10.61 0.41
CA PHE A 41 3.69 -10.17 0.38
C PHE A 41 4.48 -10.65 -0.84
N LYS A 42 4.10 -11.77 -1.49
CA LYS A 42 4.72 -12.20 -2.76
C LYS A 42 4.71 -11.09 -3.81
N LYS A 43 3.57 -10.41 -4.01
CA LYS A 43 3.45 -9.29 -4.97
C LYS A 43 4.39 -8.13 -4.59
N ILE A 44 4.41 -7.78 -3.31
CA ILE A 44 5.19 -6.65 -2.78
C ILE A 44 6.71 -6.90 -2.87
N ILE A 45 7.16 -8.11 -2.58
CA ILE A 45 8.59 -8.50 -2.66
C ILE A 45 9.12 -8.37 -4.09
N LEU A 46 8.29 -8.65 -5.11
CA LEU A 46 8.68 -8.46 -6.51
C LEU A 46 8.95 -6.97 -6.83
N ILE A 47 8.19 -6.06 -6.22
CA ILE A 47 8.43 -4.61 -6.35
C ILE A 47 9.79 -4.26 -5.75
N ASP A 48 10.08 -4.73 -4.54
CA ASP A 48 11.37 -4.50 -3.87
C ASP A 48 12.56 -5.01 -4.71
N LYS A 49 12.44 -6.22 -5.26
CA LYS A 49 13.49 -6.80 -6.12
C LYS A 49 13.75 -5.96 -7.38
N LYS A 50 12.71 -5.36 -7.96
CA LYS A 50 12.83 -4.57 -9.19
C LYS A 50 13.36 -3.16 -8.94
N ILE A 51 12.89 -2.48 -7.88
CA ILE A 51 13.12 -1.04 -7.70
C ILE A 51 13.71 -0.66 -6.34
N GLY A 52 13.76 -1.57 -5.37
CA GLY A 52 14.22 -1.31 -4.00
C GLY A 52 15.72 -1.01 -3.89
N LYS A 53 16.52 -1.36 -4.90
CA LYS A 53 17.93 -0.92 -4.99
C LYS A 53 18.08 0.57 -5.36
N LYS A 54 17.10 1.13 -6.06
CA LYS A 54 17.13 2.51 -6.57
C LYS A 54 16.35 3.48 -5.68
N TYR A 55 15.29 3.00 -5.04
CA TYR A 55 14.40 3.84 -4.24
C TYR A 55 14.19 3.26 -2.85
N SER A 56 14.05 4.16 -1.86
CA SER A 56 13.59 3.78 -0.54
C SER A 56 12.08 3.53 -0.56
N ILE A 57 11.64 2.37 -0.07
CA ILE A 57 10.23 1.97 -0.07
C ILE A 57 9.78 1.69 1.37
N SER A 58 8.79 2.45 1.83
CA SER A 58 8.14 2.23 3.13
C SER A 58 6.83 1.47 2.97
N PHE A 59 6.61 0.47 3.80
CA PHE A 59 5.32 -0.19 3.98
C PHE A 59 4.53 0.49 5.10
N LYS A 60 3.26 0.79 4.83
CA LYS A 60 2.32 1.40 5.78
C LYS A 60 0.97 0.68 5.74
N THR A 61 0.40 0.44 6.91
CA THR A 61 -0.90 -0.26 7.07
C THR A 61 -2.11 0.67 7.16
N ASP A 62 -1.88 1.96 7.41
CA ASP A 62 -2.89 3.02 7.42
C ASP A 62 -3.07 3.70 6.06
N PHE A 63 -2.23 3.34 5.07
CA PHE A 63 -2.21 3.96 3.77
C PHE A 63 -3.39 3.52 2.88
N GLY A 64 -3.96 4.46 2.12
CA GLY A 64 -5.01 4.17 1.12
C GLY A 64 -6.45 4.12 1.65
N ARG A 65 -6.68 4.30 2.96
CA ARG A 65 -8.03 4.24 3.57
C ARG A 65 -9.03 5.28 3.07
N ASN A 66 -8.58 6.36 2.43
CA ASN A 66 -9.45 7.43 1.94
C ASN A 66 -10.05 7.14 0.55
N ALA A 67 -9.68 6.03 -0.09
CA ALA A 67 -10.16 5.63 -1.42
C ALA A 67 -10.74 4.22 -1.34
N GLU A 68 -12.03 4.13 -1.01
CA GLU A 68 -12.76 2.86 -0.78
C GLU A 68 -12.84 1.97 -2.02
N TYR A 69 -12.48 2.48 -3.21
CA TYR A 69 -12.45 1.74 -4.46
C TYR A 69 -11.17 0.91 -4.69
N TYR A 70 -10.15 1.02 -3.83
CA TYR A 70 -8.97 0.15 -3.96
C TYR A 70 -9.23 -1.24 -3.38
N THR A 71 -8.86 -2.26 -4.15
CA THR A 71 -9.08 -3.68 -3.84
C THR A 71 -7.82 -4.42 -3.40
N GLY A 72 -6.67 -3.76 -3.37
CA GLY A 72 -5.38 -4.42 -3.14
C GLY A 72 -4.26 -3.44 -2.80
N ILE A 73 -3.10 -3.60 -3.43
CA ILE A 73 -1.93 -2.74 -3.18
C ILE A 73 -2.25 -1.30 -3.61
N VAL A 74 -1.87 -0.34 -2.78
CA VAL A 74 -1.92 1.10 -3.08
C VAL A 74 -0.52 1.67 -2.87
N PHE A 75 -0.09 2.60 -3.71
CA PHE A 75 1.21 3.24 -3.63
C PHE A 75 1.12 4.77 -3.74
N LEU A 76 2.15 5.43 -3.21
CA LEU A 76 2.44 6.85 -3.35
C LEU A 76 3.93 6.98 -3.67
N ALA A 77 4.24 7.61 -4.81
CA ALA A 77 5.57 8.09 -5.12
C ALA A 77 5.65 9.57 -4.74
N TYR A 78 6.68 9.92 -3.98
CA TYR A 78 6.89 11.28 -3.49
C TYR A 78 8.37 11.62 -3.47
N THR A 79 8.68 12.92 -3.46
CA THR A 79 10.00 13.43 -3.10
C THR A 79 9.91 14.27 -1.83
N LYS A 80 11.07 14.69 -1.30
CA LYS A 80 11.15 15.71 -0.27
C LYS A 80 11.76 16.98 -0.86
N LYS A 81 11.02 18.09 -0.81
CA LYS A 81 11.50 19.44 -1.20
C LYS A 81 11.40 20.35 0.01
N LYS A 82 12.51 20.98 0.42
CA LYS A 82 12.57 21.87 1.60
C LYS A 82 11.95 21.25 2.86
N GLY A 83 12.20 19.96 3.09
CA GLY A 83 11.67 19.20 4.23
C GLY A 83 10.20 18.76 4.11
N GLN A 84 9.48 19.17 3.07
CA GLN A 84 8.07 18.82 2.85
C GLN A 84 7.94 17.66 1.87
N VAL A 85 6.94 16.80 2.09
CA VAL A 85 6.59 15.71 1.17
C VAL A 85 5.84 16.28 -0.02
N VAL A 86 6.36 16.07 -1.22
CA VAL A 86 5.72 16.43 -2.48
C VAL A 86 5.29 15.16 -3.19
N GLU A 87 3.98 14.97 -3.30
CA GLU A 87 3.37 13.84 -3.99
C GLU A 87 3.50 13.99 -5.51
N LEU A 88 4.14 12.99 -6.14
CA LEU A 88 4.40 12.97 -7.58
C LEU A 88 3.46 12.02 -8.31
N ALA A 89 3.12 10.89 -7.71
CA ALA A 89 2.19 9.95 -8.29
C ALA A 89 1.52 9.08 -7.23
N ARG A 90 0.30 8.62 -7.52
CA ARG A 90 -0.46 7.70 -6.67
C ARG A 90 -1.22 6.71 -7.53
N GLY A 91 -1.40 5.51 -7.02
CA GLY A 91 -2.18 4.49 -7.70
C GLY A 91 -2.41 3.27 -6.85
N GLY A 92 -3.02 2.24 -7.44
CA GLY A 92 -3.30 0.98 -6.77
C GLY A 92 -4.13 0.01 -7.59
N GLU A 93 -4.41 -1.15 -7.01
CA GLU A 93 -5.32 -2.15 -7.55
C GLU A 93 -6.78 -1.72 -7.30
N TYR A 94 -7.63 -1.67 -8.33
CA TYR A 94 -9.03 -1.21 -8.24
C TYR A 94 -9.99 -2.14 -9.02
N SER A 95 -9.96 -3.43 -8.68
CA SER A 95 -10.59 -4.48 -9.51
C SER A 95 -12.13 -4.48 -9.46
N ASN A 96 -12.73 -3.80 -8.49
CA ASN A 96 -14.18 -3.69 -8.33
C ASN A 96 -14.75 -2.39 -8.96
N LEU A 97 -13.91 -1.50 -9.50
CA LEU A 97 -14.36 -0.19 -9.99
C LEU A 97 -15.41 -0.31 -11.11
N LEU A 98 -15.22 -1.22 -12.07
CA LEU A 98 -16.20 -1.39 -13.14
C LEU A 98 -17.51 -2.02 -12.62
N LYS A 99 -17.43 -2.82 -11.56
CA LYS A 99 -18.61 -3.40 -10.92
C LYS A 99 -19.45 -2.33 -10.22
N THR A 100 -18.82 -1.33 -9.59
CA THR A 100 -19.56 -0.19 -9.02
C THR A 100 -20.25 0.67 -10.08
N LEU A 101 -19.82 0.57 -11.35
CA LEU A 101 -20.42 1.23 -12.52
C LEU A 101 -21.42 0.36 -13.28
N GLY A 102 -21.83 -0.80 -12.74
CA GLY A 102 -22.87 -1.67 -13.34
C GLY A 102 -22.35 -2.84 -14.18
N TYR A 103 -21.04 -3.08 -14.19
CA TYR A 103 -20.49 -4.27 -14.85
C TYR A 103 -20.76 -5.55 -14.04
N LYS A 104 -20.92 -6.69 -14.73
CA LYS A 104 -21.41 -7.95 -14.11
C LYS A 104 -20.40 -8.66 -13.20
N LYS A 105 -19.11 -8.35 -13.30
CA LYS A 105 -18.03 -9.04 -12.57
C LYS A 105 -16.87 -8.11 -12.24
N ASP A 106 -16.04 -8.49 -11.27
CA ASP A 106 -14.78 -7.80 -11.02
C ASP A 106 -13.83 -8.00 -12.22
N ILE A 107 -13.13 -6.94 -12.61
CA ILE A 107 -12.10 -6.97 -13.66
C ILE A 107 -10.77 -6.60 -13.02
N PRO A 108 -9.75 -7.48 -13.06
CA PRO A 108 -8.42 -7.14 -12.56
C PRO A 108 -7.92 -5.81 -13.16
N ALA A 109 -7.67 -4.83 -12.31
CA ALA A 109 -7.27 -3.49 -12.74
C ALA A 109 -6.24 -2.89 -11.79
N LEU A 110 -5.21 -2.27 -12.35
CA LEU A 110 -4.11 -1.59 -11.67
C LEU A 110 -3.69 -0.37 -12.50
N GLY A 111 -3.43 0.75 -11.84
CA GLY A 111 -2.97 1.96 -12.50
C GLY A 111 -2.68 3.06 -11.50
N GLY A 112 -2.33 4.23 -12.00
CA GLY A 112 -2.04 5.41 -11.19
C GLY A 112 -2.03 6.68 -12.02
N ALA A 113 -2.00 7.82 -11.33
CA ALA A 113 -1.93 9.15 -11.92
C ALA A 113 -0.65 9.85 -11.45
N ILE A 114 -0.09 10.69 -12.34
CA ILE A 114 1.05 11.56 -12.05
C ILE A 114 0.52 12.97 -11.84
N ASN A 115 0.98 13.64 -10.78
CA ASN A 115 0.71 15.03 -10.54
C ASN A 115 1.67 15.90 -11.36
N LEU A 116 1.27 16.26 -12.58
CA LEU A 116 2.09 17.06 -13.50
C LEU A 116 2.49 18.42 -12.92
N ASN A 117 1.58 19.06 -12.18
CA ASN A 117 1.87 20.35 -11.55
C ASN A 117 3.00 20.23 -10.53
N GLN A 118 3.01 19.17 -9.70
CA GLN A 118 4.10 18.94 -8.77
C GLN A 118 5.39 18.51 -9.47
N LEU A 119 5.27 17.67 -10.50
CA LEU A 119 6.42 17.17 -11.27
C LEU A 119 7.18 18.28 -12.00
N ILE A 120 6.47 19.21 -12.64
CA ILE A 120 7.09 20.32 -13.40
C ILE A 120 7.70 21.37 -12.45
N ASN A 121 7.14 21.51 -11.25
CA ASN A 121 7.61 22.47 -10.23
C ASN A 121 8.54 21.83 -9.17
N LEU A 122 9.09 20.65 -9.47
CA LEU A 122 10.01 19.92 -8.60
C LEU A 122 11.26 20.70 -8.19
#